data_AF-A0A961WFB7-F1
#
_entry.id   AF-A0A961WFB7-F1
#
_cell.length_a   1.000
_cell.length_b   1.000
_cell.length_c   1.000
_cell.angle_alpha   90.00
_cell.angle_beta   90.00
_cell.angle_gamma   90.00
#
_symmetry.space_group_name_H-M   'P 1'
#
loop_
_entity.id
_entity.type
_entity.pdbx_description
1 polymer ?
#
loop_
_entity_poly.entity_id
_entity_poly.type
_entity_poly.pdbx_seq_one_letter_code
_entity_poly.pdbx_strand_id
1 'polypeptide(L)'
;MPLWKTKRSYYPTVTSLLAAWTLLMVLTLATMVSGRVTQHGGLGLALFLALLLVTWGKANVILRAYLNLRTVPAAADALAIIIALILAVVATLYALAV
;
A
#
# COMPACT_ATOMS: atom_id res chain seq x y z
N MET A 1 -37.89 1.94 19.64
CA MET A 1 -36.53 2.35 20.06
C MET A 1 -35.65 2.41 18.81
N PRO A 2 -35.21 3.59 18.32
CA PRO A 2 -34.51 3.68 17.04
C PRO A 2 -33.04 3.23 17.16
N LEU A 3 -32.67 2.18 16.41
CA LEU A 3 -31.36 1.49 16.42
C LEU A 3 -30.20 2.23 15.72
N TRP A 4 -30.39 3.48 15.28
CA TRP A 4 -29.42 4.17 14.41
C TRP A 4 -28.38 5.03 15.15
N LYS A 5 -28.38 5.06 16.49
CA LYS A 5 -27.66 6.09 17.27
C LYS A 5 -26.19 5.84 17.64
N THR A 6 -25.52 4.77 17.20
CA THR A 6 -24.17 4.46 17.76
C THR A 6 -23.09 4.07 16.77
N LYS A 7 -23.12 4.56 15.52
CA LYS A 7 -21.88 4.61 14.72
C LYS A 7 -21.19 5.95 14.95
N ARG A 8 -20.37 6.05 16.01
CA ARG A 8 -19.36 7.12 16.11
C ARG A 8 -18.41 6.94 14.93
N SER A 9 -18.59 7.73 13.88
CA SER A 9 -17.60 7.84 12.81
C SER A 9 -16.27 8.29 13.42
N TYR A 10 -15.32 7.36 13.52
CA TYR A 10 -13.98 7.63 14.00
C TYR A 10 -13.26 8.39 12.89
N TYR A 11 -13.41 9.71 12.85
CA TYR A 11 -12.71 10.54 11.86
C TYR A 11 -11.21 10.50 12.16
N PRO A 12 -10.36 10.18 11.17
CA PRO A 12 -8.92 10.16 11.38
C PRO A 12 -8.44 11.56 11.76
N THR A 13 -7.62 11.65 12.81
CA THR A 13 -7.07 12.92 13.27
C THR A 13 -6.07 13.47 12.25
N VAL A 14 -5.92 14.79 12.17
CA VAL A 14 -4.94 15.47 11.29
C VAL A 14 -3.52 14.92 11.51
N THR A 15 -3.17 14.62 12.76
CA THR A 15 -1.88 14.00 13.12
C THR A 15 -1.70 12.61 12.51
N SER A 16 -2.75 11.78 12.45
CA SER A 16 -2.70 10.47 11.81
C SER A 16 -2.55 10.56 10.29
N LEU A 17 -3.17 11.58 9.67
CA LEU A 17 -3.02 11.87 8.25
C LEU A 17 -1.59 12.33 7.92
N LEU A 18 -1.02 13.22 8.73
CA LEU A 18 0.35 13.71 8.56
C LEU A 18 1.38 12.58 8.75
N ALA A 19 1.17 11.68 9.71
CA ALA A 19 2.00 10.49 9.90
C ALA A 19 1.91 9.53 8.70
N ALA A 20 0.70 9.29 8.17
CA ALA A 20 0.53 8.47 6.97
C ALA A 20 1.16 9.14 5.73
N TRP A 21 1.06 10.46 5.61
CA TRP A 21 1.65 11.22 4.52
C TRP A 21 3.17 11.16 4.54
N THR A 22 3.80 11.39 5.69
CA THR A 22 5.27 11.30 5.84
C THR A 22 5.77 9.88 5.51
N LEU A 23 5.06 8.86 5.99
CA LEU A 23 5.36 7.45 5.66
C LEU A 23 5.25 7.18 4.15
N LEU A 24 4.22 7.72 3.48
CA LEU A 24 4.07 7.60 2.03
C LEU A 24 5.17 8.32 1.26
N MET A 25 5.65 9.47 1.75
CA MET A 25 6.79 10.17 1.14
C MET A 25 8.07 9.33 1.23
N VAL A 26 8.36 8.74 2.40
CA VAL A 26 9.51 7.84 2.58
C VAL A 26 9.40 6.61 1.67
N LEU A 27 8.23 5.97 1.61
CA LEU A 27 7.99 4.84 0.70
C LEU A 27 8.13 5.25 -0.78
N THR A 28 7.82 6.50 -1.13
CA THR A 28 7.99 7.01 -2.50
C THR A 28 9.45 7.18 -2.87
N LEU A 29 10.26 7.71 -1.95
CA LEU A 29 11.72 7.77 -2.14
C LEU A 29 12.30 6.36 -2.27
N ALA A 30 11.86 5.41 -1.45
CA ALA A 30 12.27 4.01 -1.55
C ALA A 30 11.91 3.39 -2.91
N THR A 31 10.73 3.70 -3.48
CA THR A 31 10.37 3.23 -4.83
C THR A 31 11.28 3.82 -5.91
N MET A 32 11.66 5.09 -5.81
CA MET A 32 12.56 5.72 -6.80
C MET A 32 13.95 5.09 -6.78
N VAL A 33 14.51 4.84 -5.59
CA VAL A 33 15.80 4.19 -5.42
C VAL A 33 15.76 2.75 -5.92
N SER A 34 14.73 1.99 -5.52
CA SER A 34 14.60 0.58 -5.87
C SER A 34 14.30 0.36 -7.36
N GLY A 35 13.56 1.28 -7.98
CA GLY A 35 13.20 1.22 -9.40
C GLY A 35 14.35 1.48 -10.36
N ARG A 36 15.55 1.85 -9.88
CA ARG A 36 16.70 2.26 -10.71
C ARG A 36 16.28 3.13 -11.90
N VAL A 37 15.41 4.13 -11.65
CA VAL A 37 14.81 4.99 -12.70
C VAL A 37 15.87 5.64 -13.60
N THR A 38 17.12 5.69 -13.15
CA THR A 38 18.26 6.33 -13.80
C THR A 38 19.25 5.38 -14.48
N GLN A 39 19.07 4.04 -14.45
CA GLN A 39 20.06 3.10 -14.99
C GLN A 39 19.46 2.09 -15.99
N HIS A 40 20.11 1.93 -17.16
CA HIS A 40 19.75 0.97 -18.20
C HIS A 40 20.29 -0.44 -17.91
N GLY A 41 19.81 -1.05 -16.82
CA GLY A 41 20.08 -2.45 -16.51
C GLY A 41 18.82 -3.13 -16.01
N GLY A 42 18.71 -4.44 -16.24
CA GLY A 42 17.63 -5.25 -15.67
C GLY A 42 17.52 -5.02 -14.17
N LEU A 43 16.29 -4.89 -13.66
CA LEU A 43 16.03 -4.86 -12.22
C LEU A 43 16.64 -6.14 -11.62
N GLY A 44 17.39 -6.02 -10.52
CA GLY A 44 17.83 -7.22 -9.79
C GLY A 44 16.64 -7.79 -9.01
N LEU A 45 16.59 -9.11 -8.81
CA LEU A 45 15.55 -9.79 -8.01
C LEU A 45 15.35 -9.11 -6.64
N ALA A 46 16.45 -8.72 -5.97
CA ALA A 46 16.40 -8.05 -4.67
C ALA A 46 15.69 -6.68 -4.72
N LEU A 47 15.92 -5.89 -5.77
CA LEU A 47 15.29 -4.59 -5.95
C LEU A 47 13.83 -4.71 -6.39
N PHE A 48 13.52 -5.75 -7.17
CA PHE A 48 12.16 -6.10 -7.53
C PHE A 48 11.33 -6.50 -6.30
N LEU A 49 11.87 -7.35 -5.42
CA LEU A 49 11.22 -7.71 -4.15
C LEU A 49 11.05 -6.48 -3.25
N ALA A 50 12.04 -5.58 -3.19
CA ALA A 50 11.91 -4.32 -2.46
C ALA A 50 10.76 -3.46 -3.00
N LEU A 51 10.59 -3.35 -4.33
CA LEU A 51 9.47 -2.65 -4.94
C LEU A 51 8.12 -3.26 -4.59
N LEU A 52 8.00 -4.59 -4.61
CA LEU A 52 6.77 -5.28 -4.21
C LEU A 52 6.40 -4.97 -2.75
N LEU A 53 7.36 -5.09 -1.83
CA LEU A 53 7.17 -4.79 -0.41
C LEU A 53 6.79 -3.33 -0.16
N VAL A 54 7.47 -2.40 -0.82
CA VAL A 54 7.17 -0.98 -0.69
C VAL A 54 5.78 -0.65 -1.25
N THR A 55 5.40 -1.23 -2.38
CA THR A 55 4.07 -1.05 -3.00
C THR A 55 2.97 -1.62 -2.11
N TRP A 56 3.19 -2.82 -1.55
CA TRP A 56 2.32 -3.44 -0.56
C TRP A 56 2.14 -2.57 0.69
N GLY A 57 3.25 -2.03 1.21
CA GLY A 57 3.24 -1.10 2.34
C GLY A 57 2.41 0.15 2.05
N LYS A 58 2.63 0.80 0.90
CA LYS A 58 1.86 1.98 0.47
C LYS A 58 0.37 1.71 0.40
N ALA A 59 -0.01 0.60 -0.22
CA ALA A 59 -1.41 0.18 -0.32
C ALA A 59 -2.08 0.05 1.05
N ASN A 60 -1.43 -0.64 2.00
CA ASN A 60 -1.96 -0.80 3.35
C ASN A 60 -2.12 0.54 4.09
N VAL A 61 -1.17 1.45 3.93
CA VAL A 61 -1.23 2.80 4.53
C VAL A 61 -2.40 3.59 3.95
N ILE A 62 -2.61 3.54 2.64
CA ILE A 62 -3.73 4.23 1.98
C ILE A 62 -5.07 3.65 2.42
N LEU A 63 -5.23 2.33 2.38
CA LEU A 63 -6.48 1.65 2.78
C LEU A 63 -6.84 1.93 4.24
N ARG A 64 -5.86 1.89 5.14
CA ARG A 64 -6.10 1.99 6.58
C ARG A 64 -6.10 3.42 7.11
N ALA A 65 -5.30 4.34 6.56
CA ALA A 65 -5.19 5.70 7.08
C ALA A 65 -5.99 6.71 6.24
N TYR A 66 -5.96 6.63 4.91
CA TYR A 66 -6.65 7.59 4.05
C TYR A 66 -8.12 7.21 3.78
N LEU A 67 -8.38 5.93 3.49
CA LEU A 67 -9.74 5.43 3.26
C LEU A 67 -10.48 5.07 4.56
N ASN A 68 -9.80 5.18 5.71
CA ASN A 68 -10.34 4.89 7.05
C ASN A 68 -11.04 3.53 7.17
N LEU A 69 -10.61 2.53 6.38
CA LEU A 69 -11.18 1.18 6.40
C LEU A 69 -10.81 0.40 7.67
N ARG A 70 -10.12 1.02 8.64
CA ARG A 70 -9.95 0.50 10.01
C ARG A 70 -11.30 0.19 10.67
N THR A 71 -12.33 0.93 10.29
CA THR A 71 -13.69 0.76 10.81
C THR A 71 -14.44 -0.43 10.18
N VAL A 72 -13.94 -0.97 9.06
CA VAL A 72 -14.50 -2.12 8.33
C VAL A 72 -13.36 -3.05 7.90
N PRO A 73 -12.79 -3.84 8.84
CA PRO A 73 -11.56 -4.61 8.59
C PRO A 73 -11.69 -5.61 7.44
N ALA A 74 -12.86 -6.23 7.26
CA ALA A 74 -13.10 -7.17 6.17
C ALA A 74 -12.92 -6.54 4.77
N ALA A 75 -13.30 -5.27 4.60
CA ALA A 75 -13.12 -4.56 3.32
C ALA A 75 -11.65 -4.15 3.11
N ALA A 76 -10.96 -3.75 4.18
CA ALA A 76 -9.54 -3.46 4.13
C ALA A 76 -8.72 -4.70 3.74
N ASP A 77 -9.03 -5.84 4.33
CA ASP A 77 -8.32 -7.10 4.07
C ASP A 77 -8.64 -7.65 2.68
N ALA A 78 -9.89 -7.55 2.22
CA ALA A 78 -10.25 -7.95 0.85
C ALA A 78 -9.50 -7.12 -0.21
N LEU A 79 -9.42 -5.80 -0.02
CA LEU A 79 -8.68 -4.93 -0.93
C LEU A 79 -7.17 -5.17 -0.84
N ALA A 80 -6.64 -5.42 0.35
CA ALA A 80 -5.25 -5.83 0.50
C ALA A 80 -4.99 -7.13 -0.27
N ILE A 81 -5.83 -8.17 -0.13
CA ILE A 81 -5.68 -9.43 -0.87
C ILE A 81 -5.70 -9.20 -2.39
N ILE A 82 -6.60 -8.36 -2.90
CA ILE A 82 -6.65 -8.02 -4.33
C ILE A 82 -5.33 -7.39 -4.78
N ILE A 83 -4.79 -6.45 -4.00
CA ILE A 83 -3.49 -5.83 -4.29
C ILE A 83 -2.38 -6.89 -4.26
N ALA A 84 -2.45 -7.87 -3.37
CA ALA A 84 -1.45 -8.93 -3.25
C ALA A 84 -1.46 -9.79 -4.51
N LEU A 85 -2.65 -10.12 -4.99
CA LEU A 85 -2.85 -10.89 -6.23
C LEU A 85 -2.32 -10.13 -7.43
N ILE A 86 -2.59 -8.82 -7.54
CA ILE A 86 -2.04 -7.98 -8.62
C ILE A 86 -0.51 -7.97 -8.56
N LEU A 87 0.06 -7.77 -7.38
CA LEU A 87 1.52 -7.80 -7.18
C LEU A 87 2.10 -9.17 -7.53
N ALA A 88 1.42 -10.27 -7.20
CA ALA A 88 1.82 -11.62 -7.57
C ALA A 88 1.79 -11.83 -9.09
N VAL A 89 0.75 -11.34 -9.78
CA VAL A 89 0.68 -11.38 -11.25
C VAL A 89 1.85 -10.60 -11.87
N VAL A 90 2.11 -9.39 -11.37
CA VAL A 90 3.26 -8.58 -11.83
C VAL A 90 4.59 -9.31 -11.57
N ALA A 91 4.73 -9.98 -10.42
CA ALA A 91 5.90 -10.78 -10.09
C ALA A 91 6.09 -11.96 -11.04
N THR A 92 5.03 -12.70 -11.36
CA THR A 92 5.08 -13.82 -12.29
C THR A 92 5.41 -13.35 -13.70
N LEU A 93 4.78 -12.26 -14.18
CA LEU A 93 5.08 -11.70 -15.49
C LEU A 93 6.54 -11.26 -15.60
N TYR A 94 7.07 -10.63 -14.56
CA TYR A 94 8.47 -10.26 -14.50
C TYR A 94 9.40 -11.49 -14.52
N ALA A 95 9.08 -12.53 -13.73
CA ALA A 95 9.86 -13.77 -13.71
C ALA A 95 9.82 -14.57 -15.03
N LEU A 96 8.76 -14.40 -15.84
CA LEU A 96 8.65 -14.99 -17.19
C LEU A 96 9.33 -14.15 -18.27
N ALA A 97 9.51 -12.85 -18.04
CA ALA A 97 10.11 -11.91 -18.99
C ALA A 97 11.65 -11.84 -18.90
N VAL A 98 12.21 -12.24 -17.75
CA VAL A 98 13.65 -12.36 -17.49
C VAL A 98 14.13 -13.76 -17.86
#